data_AF-A0A3D2L015-F1
#
_entry.id   AF-A0A3D2L015-F1
#
_cell.length_a   1.000
_cell.length_b   1.000
_cell.length_c   1.000
_cell.angle_alpha   90.00
_cell.angle_beta   90.00
_cell.angle_gamma   90.00
#
_symmetry.space_group_name_H-M   'P 1'
#
loop_
_entity.id
_entity.type
_entity.pdbx_description
1 polymer ?
#
loop_
_entity_poly.entity_id
_entity_poly.type
_entity_poly.pdbx_seq_one_letter_code
_entity_poly.pdbx_strand_id
1 'polypeptide(L)'
;TSNSVTAVEALFAIAVLLFIQWGLTFVLARSDSVEWLVKSSPRLLVYRGQYLMQNIRDERLTKSEVLAALRENGLTRVAEAELVVLETDASFSVVARKNADVSPEHLAQSVVGVPGHS
;
A
#
# COMPACT_ATOMS: atom_id res chain seq x y z
N THR A 1 46.64 -13.65 -22.06
CA THR A 1 45.41 -14.47 -22.03
C THR A 1 44.42 -14.04 -20.95
N SER A 2 44.78 -13.14 -20.02
CA SER A 2 43.91 -12.72 -18.91
C SER A 2 42.74 -11.79 -19.31
N ASN A 3 42.95 -10.86 -20.26
CA ASN A 3 41.92 -9.87 -20.64
C ASN A 3 40.64 -10.48 -21.24
N SER A 4 40.74 -11.59 -21.97
CA SER A 4 39.59 -12.27 -22.55
C SER A 4 38.77 -13.04 -21.52
N VAL A 5 39.41 -13.58 -20.47
CA VAL A 5 38.72 -14.27 -19.37
C VAL A 5 37.91 -13.25 -18.54
N THR A 6 38.50 -12.11 -18.20
CA THR A 6 37.80 -11.04 -17.46
C THR A 6 36.63 -10.46 -18.24
N ALA A 7 36.75 -10.31 -19.58
CA ALA A 7 35.66 -9.82 -20.41
C ALA A 7 34.46 -10.79 -20.47
N VAL A 8 34.73 -12.10 -20.58
CA VAL A 8 33.69 -13.13 -20.59
C VAL A 8 33.01 -13.22 -19.22
N GLU A 9 33.77 -13.11 -18.13
CA GLU A 9 33.24 -13.13 -16.78
C GLU A 9 32.35 -11.91 -16.48
N ALA A 10 32.75 -10.72 -16.92
CA ALA A 10 31.92 -9.52 -16.84
C ALA A 10 30.62 -9.65 -17.66
N LEU A 11 30.71 -10.17 -18.89
CA LEU A 11 29.54 -10.39 -19.73
C LEU A 11 28.59 -11.44 -19.13
N PHE A 12 29.15 -12.50 -18.53
CA PHE A 12 28.38 -13.51 -17.83
C PHE A 12 27.66 -12.94 -16.61
N ALA A 13 28.33 -12.12 -15.79
CA ALA A 13 27.71 -11.46 -14.65
C ALA A 13 26.56 -10.54 -15.08
N ILE A 14 26.74 -9.78 -16.17
CA ILE A 14 25.69 -8.93 -16.75
C ILE A 14 24.51 -9.79 -17.24
N ALA A 15 24.78 -10.89 -17.95
CA ALA A 15 23.73 -11.78 -18.45
C ALA A 15 22.94 -12.42 -17.31
N VAL A 16 23.61 -12.87 -16.24
CA VAL A 16 22.96 -13.40 -15.04
C VAL A 16 22.11 -12.34 -14.36
N LEU A 17 22.62 -11.11 -14.22
CA LEU A 17 21.86 -10.02 -13.62
C LEU A 17 20.60 -9.69 -14.43
N LEU A 18 20.72 -9.59 -15.76
CA LEU A 18 19.57 -9.38 -16.66
C LEU A 18 18.55 -10.52 -16.57
N PHE A 19 19.04 -11.76 -16.46
CA PHE A 19 18.18 -12.93 -16.32
C PHE A 19 17.43 -12.93 -14.98
N ILE A 20 18.09 -12.56 -13.89
CA ILE A 20 17.46 -12.39 -12.57
C ILE A 20 16.43 -11.26 -12.60
N GLN A 21 16.75 -10.11 -13.22
CA GLN A 21 15.83 -8.98 -13.35
C GLN A 21 14.58 -9.36 -14.15
N TRP A 22 14.76 -10.06 -15.27
CA TRP A 22 13.66 -10.55 -16.10
C TRP A 22 12.81 -11.59 -15.35
N GLY A 23 13.46 -12.55 -14.68
CA GLY A 23 12.79 -13.57 -13.89
C GLY A 23 11.99 -12.98 -12.73
N LEU A 24 12.55 -12.02 -12.01
CA LEU A 24 11.86 -11.30 -10.93
C LEU A 24 10.62 -10.57 -11.46
N THR A 25 10.75 -9.85 -12.57
CA THR A 25 9.62 -9.15 -13.22
C THR A 25 8.52 -10.13 -13.64
N PHE A 26 8.90 -11.27 -14.22
CA PHE A 26 7.95 -12.31 -14.61
C PHE A 26 7.23 -12.93 -13.41
N VAL A 27 7.94 -13.22 -12.32
CA VAL A 27 7.36 -13.76 -11.09
C VAL A 27 6.40 -12.76 -10.44
N LEU A 28 6.79 -11.48 -10.39
CA LEU A 28 5.94 -10.40 -9.87
C LEU A 28 4.66 -10.23 -10.68
N ALA A 29 4.74 -10.27 -12.02
CA ALA A 29 3.59 -10.08 -12.89
C ALA A 29 2.65 -11.30 -12.98
N ARG A 30 3.09 -12.49 -12.54
CA ARG A 30 2.33 -13.75 -12.68
C ARG A 30 1.66 -14.20 -11.40
N SER A 31 2.05 -13.66 -10.25
CA SER A 31 1.55 -14.08 -8.95
C SER A 31 0.87 -12.93 -8.25
N ASP A 32 -0.47 -12.92 -8.26
CA ASP A 32 -1.30 -11.93 -7.57
C ASP A 32 -0.93 -11.83 -6.07
N SER A 33 -0.46 -12.92 -5.45
CA SER A 33 -0.01 -12.93 -4.05
C SER A 33 1.35 -12.25 -3.83
N VAL A 34 2.26 -12.33 -4.80
CA VAL A 34 3.56 -11.63 -4.73
C VAL A 34 3.39 -10.18 -5.17
N GLU A 35 2.52 -9.93 -6.15
CA GLU A 35 2.05 -8.59 -6.48
C GLU A 35 1.43 -7.92 -5.25
N TRP A 36 0.57 -8.60 -4.48
CA TRP A 36 0.00 -8.05 -3.25
C TRP A 36 1.03 -7.85 -2.13
N LEU A 37 2.03 -8.72 -2.03
CA LEU A 37 3.13 -8.58 -1.06
C LEU A 37 4.06 -7.39 -1.40
N VAL A 38 4.18 -7.04 -2.69
CA VAL A 38 5.09 -5.99 -3.19
C VAL A 38 4.38 -4.67 -3.46
N LYS A 39 3.16 -4.70 -3.98
CA LYS A 39 2.22 -3.57 -3.98
C LYS A 39 1.58 -3.50 -2.61
N SER A 40 2.24 -2.83 -1.68
CA SER A 40 1.55 -2.12 -0.61
C SER A 40 0.36 -1.41 -1.25
N SER A 41 -0.85 -1.91 -1.04
CA SER A 41 -2.05 -1.32 -1.63
C SER A 41 -2.64 -0.38 -0.58
N PRO A 42 -3.11 0.83 -0.94
CA PRO A 42 -3.69 1.74 0.03
C PRO A 42 -4.79 1.03 0.80
N ARG A 43 -4.82 1.19 2.12
CA ARG A 43 -5.75 0.46 2.99
C ARG A 43 -6.62 1.38 3.82
N LEU A 44 -7.92 1.11 3.81
CA LEU A 44 -8.90 1.90 4.54
C LEU A 44 -8.82 1.56 6.04
N LEU A 45 -8.62 2.55 6.90
CA LEU A 45 -8.51 2.37 8.35
C LEU A 45 -9.73 2.90 9.11
N VAL A 46 -10.35 3.96 8.58
CA VAL A 46 -11.59 4.54 9.11
C VAL A 46 -12.54 4.72 7.96
N TYR A 47 -13.81 4.40 8.19
CA TYR A 47 -14.89 4.66 7.25
C TYR A 47 -16.11 5.16 7.99
N ARG A 48 -16.69 6.27 7.51
CA ARG A 48 -17.85 6.94 8.10
C ARG A 48 -17.72 7.07 9.62
N GLY A 49 -16.57 7.56 10.06
CA GLY A 49 -16.29 7.84 11.46
C GLY A 49 -16.18 6.62 12.37
N GLN A 50 -16.10 5.42 11.80
CA GLN A 50 -15.88 4.18 12.54
C GLN A 50 -14.54 3.58 12.14
N TYR A 51 -13.82 3.06 13.13
CA TYR A 51 -12.57 2.37 12.87
C TYR A 51 -12.81 0.98 12.29
N LEU A 52 -12.03 0.65 11.25
CA LEU A 52 -11.95 -0.70 10.68
C LEU A 52 -10.85 -1.47 11.43
N MET A 53 -11.22 -2.05 12.58
CA MET A 53 -10.29 -2.69 13.50
C MET A 53 -9.48 -3.84 12.91
N GLN A 54 -10.06 -4.56 11.96
CA GLN A 54 -9.34 -5.63 11.26
C GLN A 54 -8.21 -5.04 10.42
N ASN A 55 -8.51 -4.08 9.55
CA ASN A 55 -7.55 -3.42 8.68
C ASN A 55 -6.42 -2.74 9.48
N ILE A 56 -6.74 -2.10 10.60
CA ILE A 56 -5.75 -1.49 11.50
C ILE A 56 -4.80 -2.55 12.09
N ARG A 57 -5.32 -3.72 12.47
CA ARG A 57 -4.50 -4.83 12.99
C ARG A 57 -3.64 -5.46 11.91
N ASP A 58 -4.18 -5.61 10.70
CA ASP A 58 -3.48 -6.20 9.57
C ASP A 58 -2.28 -5.33 9.15
N GLU A 59 -2.41 -4.00 9.25
CA GLU A 59 -1.32 -3.04 9.08
C GLU A 59 -0.44 -2.86 10.32
N ARG A 60 -0.69 -3.63 11.39
CA ARG A 60 0.04 -3.55 12.67
C ARG A 60 0.04 -2.15 13.29
N LEU A 61 -0.99 -1.37 13.01
CA LEU A 61 -1.21 -0.03 13.55
C LEU A 61 -2.04 -0.05 14.83
N THR A 62 -1.98 1.06 15.55
CA THR A 62 -2.76 1.35 16.75
C THR A 62 -3.80 2.43 16.49
N LYS A 63 -4.87 2.46 17.30
CA LYS A 63 -5.84 3.58 17.26
C LYS A 63 -5.18 4.94 17.52
N SER A 64 -4.12 4.97 18.33
CA SER A 64 -3.37 6.19 18.64
C SER A 64 -2.67 6.77 17.42
N GLU A 65 -2.14 5.93 16.52
CA GLU A 65 -1.52 6.38 15.27
C GLU A 65 -2.57 6.98 14.33
N VAL A 66 -3.71 6.30 14.16
CA VAL A 66 -4.83 6.85 13.39
C VAL A 66 -5.32 8.17 13.99
N LEU A 67 -5.42 8.25 15.33
CA LEU A 67 -5.81 9.49 16.01
C LEU A 67 -4.76 10.60 15.89
N ALA A 68 -3.47 10.26 15.79
CA ALA A 68 -2.42 11.24 15.51
C ALA A 68 -2.58 11.83 14.10
N ALA A 69 -2.78 10.98 13.09
CA ALA A 69 -3.05 11.41 11.72
C ALA A 69 -4.29 12.31 11.61
N LEU A 70 -5.36 12.00 12.36
CA LEU A 70 -6.53 12.86 12.47
C LEU A 70 -6.18 14.26 13.02
N ARG A 71 -5.38 14.32 14.09
CA ARG A 71 -4.97 15.60 14.72
C ARG A 71 -4.09 16.44 13.81
N GLU A 72 -3.19 15.82 13.05
CA GLU A 72 -2.37 16.49 12.04
C GLU A 72 -3.24 17.16 10.96
N ASN A 73 -4.40 16.58 10.66
CA ASN A 73 -5.38 17.11 9.72
C ASN A 73 -6.47 17.99 10.40
N GLY A 74 -6.25 18.40 11.66
CA GLY A 74 -7.15 19.30 12.39
C GLY A 74 -8.44 18.65 12.91
N LEU A 75 -8.52 17.31 12.91
CA LEU A 75 -9.65 16.55 13.44
C LEU A 75 -9.31 16.00 14.83
N THR A 76 -10.26 16.07 15.77
CA THR A 76 -10.02 15.65 17.16
C THR A 76 -10.71 14.33 17.49
N ARG A 77 -11.71 13.94 16.70
CA ARG A 77 -12.51 12.74 16.92
C ARG A 77 -12.63 11.95 15.63
N VAL A 78 -12.57 10.63 15.73
CA VAL A 78 -12.76 9.73 14.59
C VAL A 78 -14.08 9.98 13.86
N ALA A 79 -15.15 10.34 14.58
CA ALA A 79 -16.46 10.63 14.02
C ALA A 79 -16.47 11.79 13.00
N GLU A 80 -15.46 12.66 13.05
CA GLU A 80 -15.31 13.82 12.17
C GLU A 80 -14.67 13.44 10.83
N ALA A 81 -14.03 12.27 10.75
CA ALA A 81 -13.49 11.72 9.51
C ALA A 81 -14.55 10.93 8.74
N GLU A 82 -14.62 11.17 7.43
CA GLU A 82 -15.34 10.28 6.51
C GLU A 82 -14.49 9.05 6.19
N LEU A 83 -13.19 9.25 5.95
CA LEU A 83 -12.25 8.18 5.67
C LEU A 83 -10.84 8.53 6.14
N VAL A 84 -10.11 7.50 6.53
CA VAL A 84 -8.68 7.53 6.77
C VAL A 84 -8.07 6.36 6.02
N VAL A 85 -7.11 6.62 5.15
CA VAL A 85 -6.42 5.63 4.32
C VAL A 85 -4.95 5.63 4.69
N LEU A 86 -4.37 4.44 4.85
CA LEU A 86 -2.93 4.25 4.86
C LEU A 86 -2.46 4.11 3.42
N GLU A 87 -1.64 5.05 2.97
CA GLU A 87 -1.06 5.02 1.63
C GLU A 87 0.16 4.09 1.58
N THR A 88 0.62 3.78 0.37
CA THR A 88 1.69 2.81 0.11
C THR A 88 3.05 3.24 0.67
N ASP A 89 3.23 4.54 0.88
CA ASP A 89 4.42 5.18 1.45
C ASP A 89 4.35 5.34 2.97
N ALA A 90 3.39 4.67 3.63
CA ALA A 90 3.09 4.77 5.05
C ALA A 90 2.60 6.15 5.51
N SER A 91 2.22 7.03 4.59
CA SER A 91 1.50 8.27 4.93
C SER A 91 0.02 8.00 5.16
N PHE A 92 -0.64 8.93 5.85
CA PHE A 92 -2.08 8.88 6.10
C PHE A 92 -2.80 9.93 5.27
N SER A 93 -3.79 9.50 4.51
CA SER A 93 -4.74 10.38 3.84
C SER A 93 -6.03 10.47 4.66
N VAL A 94 -6.48 11.70 4.98
CA VAL A 94 -7.63 11.95 5.84
C VAL A 94 -8.63 12.84 5.11
N VAL A 95 -9.89 12.41 5.05
CA VAL A 95 -10.98 13.23 4.51
C VAL A 95 -12.03 13.47 5.59
N ALA A 96 -12.32 14.74 5.85
CA ALA A 96 -13.32 15.16 6.81
C ALA A 96 -14.75 15.00 6.27
N ARG A 97 -15.68 14.57 7.13
CA ARG A 97 -17.09 14.32 6.77
C ARG A 97 -17.83 15.53 6.20
N LYS A 98 -17.42 16.75 6.55
CA LYS A 98 -18.06 17.97 6.03
C LYS A 98 -17.84 18.18 4.52
N ASN A 99 -16.85 17.51 3.93
CA ASN A 99 -16.42 17.75 2.54
C ASN A 99 -16.63 16.55 1.60
N ALA A 100 -17.39 15.54 2.03
CA ALA A 100 -17.25 14.21 1.46
C ALA A 100 -18.61 13.62 1.01
N ASP A 101 -18.82 13.54 -0.31
CA ASP A 101 -19.82 12.67 -0.93
C ASP A 101 -19.08 11.47 -1.53
N VAL A 102 -18.84 10.46 -0.69
CA VAL A 102 -17.96 9.34 -1.02
C VAL A 102 -18.78 8.07 -1.19
N SER A 103 -18.94 7.67 -2.45
CA SER A 103 -19.60 6.42 -2.81
C SER A 103 -18.68 5.22 -2.52
N PRO A 104 -19.17 4.15 -1.86
CA PRO A 104 -18.39 2.96 -1.56
C PRO A 104 -17.74 2.32 -2.79
N GLU A 105 -18.42 2.38 -3.95
CA GLU A 105 -17.96 1.78 -5.20
C GLU A 105 -16.68 2.43 -5.73
N HIS A 106 -16.55 3.76 -5.61
CA HIS A 106 -15.34 4.48 -6.02
C HIS A 106 -14.16 4.22 -5.07
N LEU A 107 -14.43 3.93 -3.80
CA LEU A 107 -13.39 3.57 -2.84
C LEU A 107 -12.86 2.15 -3.09
N ALA A 108 -13.74 1.21 -3.42
CA ALA A 108 -13.34 -0.18 -3.68
C ALA A 108 -12.40 -0.31 -4.89
N GLN A 109 -12.38 0.68 -5.79
CA GLN A 109 -11.47 0.72 -6.93
C GLN A 109 -10.07 1.26 -6.58
N SER A 110 -9.92 1.99 -5.47
CA SER A 110 -8.69 2.70 -5.12
C SER A 110 -8.05 2.24 -3.80
N VAL A 111 -8.83 1.61 -2.92
CA VAL A 111 -8.40 1.25 -1.56
C VAL A 111 -8.91 -0.14 -1.20
N VAL A 112 -8.06 -0.93 -0.54
CA VAL A 112 -8.40 -2.27 -0.04
C VAL A 112 -9.06 -2.20 1.33
N GLY A 113 -9.97 -3.13 1.62
CA GLY A 113 -10.61 -3.27 2.93
C GLY A 113 -11.86 -2.41 3.11
N VAL A 114 -12.56 -2.08 2.02
CA VAL A 114 -13.85 -1.39 2.04
C VAL A 114 -14.94 -2.34 2.56
N PRO A 115 -15.77 -1.95 3.54
CA PRO A 115 -16.84 -2.81 4.04
C PRO A 115 -17.79 -3.28 2.92
N GLY A 116 -17.99 -4.59 2.79
CA GLY A 116 -18.89 -5.19 1.79
C GLY A 116 -18.24 -5.50 0.42
N HIS A 117 -16.97 -5.13 0.22
CA HIS A 117 -16.20 -5.45 -0.99
C HIS A 117 -14.86 -6.05 -0.55
N SER A 118 -14.68 -7.35 -0.80
CA SER A 118 -13.48 -8.13 -0.42
C SER A 118 -12.40 -8.04 -1.48
#